data_AF-A0A662AAW8-F1
#
_entry.id   AF-A0A662AAW8-F1
#
_cell.length_a   1.000
_cell.length_b   1.000
_cell.length_c   1.000
_cell.angle_alpha   90.00
_cell.angle_beta   90.00
_cell.angle_gamma   90.00
#
_symmetry.space_group_name_H-M   'P 1'
#
loop_
_entity.id
_entity.type
_entity.pdbx_description
1 polymer ?
#
loop_
_entity_poly.entity_id
_entity_poly.type
_entity_poly.pdbx_seq_one_letter_code
_entity_poly.pdbx_strand_id
1 'polypeptide(L)'
;MSYKVYIFLLIHIFCINILKSQNSLYRLKIIQTDTVNTSFLKKINYKTKLNDSISINKELKKILQYSFSKGFLTSSFDSITKKNNVINAYLYIGKQYFWDELLFKNIDNIALKKTGLKKNNYSNKPINYNDLTKIKKDLIQYYENSGYPFVSVQLKNVLINKNIINADLDLTKNNLITIDSIYIKGNAKISANYIYKYIDIKPKDLYNEKKIKELQYRLNELKFINLSKPYEVTFTKNKSDIYLYLDKKNANQFNGIIGLLPDKSNNNKLSLTGQVKLLLINTLGKGESLFIHWNKLKKTSQELTTNITYPYIFSSPIGIDFNFNLFKQDTSYLTINTNLGLQFLLTRNNYIKTFIETKNSRLLSTTNAINNNILNNADFNTIIYGISYKYENLNYKLNPRKGIDIFINIGIGDKKIKKNAKLTNDIYNNYDLRTSKLEAFSNISYYFTAYKNIVIKLQNQSGIINNINSSNKQLINNELFKIGGLYTIRGFDEKSILANTYSIIKVECRYLFNQKSNFILFYDGAYYEKHNEQSLISDFPFDFGFGINFQTKAGIFTTSYAVGKQFSQPIKINNAKINFGYINKF
;
A
#
# COMPACT_ATOMS: atom_id res chain seq x y z
N MET A 1 44.05 24.48 -28.19
CA MET A 1 43.16 23.80 -27.20
C MET A 1 43.05 24.65 -25.92
N SER A 2 42.73 25.95 -26.05
CA SER A 2 43.18 26.91 -25.01
C SER A 2 42.24 28.09 -24.72
N TYR A 3 41.03 28.16 -25.29
CA TYR A 3 40.03 29.19 -24.88
C TYR A 3 38.75 28.59 -24.28
N LYS A 4 38.32 27.41 -24.76
CA LYS A 4 37.15 26.71 -24.22
C LYS A 4 37.34 26.24 -22.77
N VAL A 5 38.56 25.85 -22.39
CA VAL A 5 38.89 25.41 -21.02
C VAL A 5 38.85 26.59 -20.04
N TYR A 6 39.33 27.77 -20.44
CA TYR A 6 39.28 28.99 -19.61
C TYR A 6 37.85 29.49 -19.42
N ILE A 7 37.00 29.44 -20.45
CA ILE A 7 35.58 29.79 -20.33
C ILE A 7 34.86 28.80 -19.40
N PHE A 8 35.17 27.51 -19.48
CA PHE A 8 34.59 26.50 -18.59
C PHE A 8 35.03 26.70 -17.14
N LEU A 9 36.30 27.04 -16.89
CA LEU A 9 36.82 27.38 -15.57
C LEU A 9 36.24 28.69 -15.01
N LEU A 10 36.06 29.73 -15.83
CA LEU A 10 35.42 30.98 -15.45
C LEU A 10 33.94 30.79 -15.09
N ILE A 11 33.20 29.98 -15.86
CA ILE A 11 31.81 29.62 -15.53
C ILE A 11 31.76 28.80 -14.25
N HIS A 12 32.71 27.88 -14.01
CA HIS A 12 32.77 27.11 -12.78
C HIS A 12 33.07 27.99 -11.55
N ILE A 13 33.98 28.96 -11.67
CA ILE A 13 34.31 29.92 -10.62
C ILE A 13 33.13 30.87 -10.35
N PHE A 14 32.42 31.31 -11.38
CA PHE A 14 31.20 32.13 -11.22
C PHE A 14 30.04 31.34 -10.59
N CYS A 15 29.85 30.07 -10.97
CA CYS A 15 28.83 29.20 -10.36
C CYS A 15 29.14 28.84 -8.89
N ILE A 16 30.42 28.69 -8.53
CA ILE A 16 30.83 28.45 -7.13
C ILE A 16 30.63 29.70 -6.26
N ASN A 17 30.80 30.91 -6.82
CA ASN A 17 30.56 32.16 -6.09
C ASN A 17 29.06 32.49 -5.94
N ILE A 18 28.19 32.09 -6.89
CA ILE A 18 26.73 32.22 -6.74
C ILE A 18 26.19 31.27 -5.66
N LEU A 19 26.81 30.10 -5.47
CA LEU A 19 26.47 29.16 -4.38
C LEU A 19 26.96 29.61 -2.99
N LYS A 20 27.89 30.59 -2.94
CA LYS A 20 28.37 31.24 -1.71
C LYS A 20 27.79 32.64 -1.49
N SER A 21 26.73 33.02 -2.21
CA SER A 21 25.92 34.17 -1.80
C SER A 21 25.33 33.89 -0.42
N GLN A 22 25.79 34.67 0.56
CA GLN A 22 25.50 34.52 1.97
C GLN A 22 23.99 34.51 2.23
N ASN A 23 23.44 33.33 2.54
CA ASN A 23 22.30 33.29 3.44
C ASN A 23 22.81 33.83 4.78
N SER A 24 22.60 35.12 5.02
CA SER A 24 22.89 35.75 6.31
C SER A 24 22.08 35.01 7.38
N LEU A 25 22.71 34.07 8.08
CA LEU A 25 22.08 33.36 9.18
C LEU A 25 21.81 34.38 10.29
N TYR A 26 20.54 34.52 10.65
CA TYR A 26 20.14 35.29 11.81
C TYR A 26 20.54 34.54 13.07
N ARG A 27 21.20 35.24 14.00
CA ARG A 27 21.52 34.75 15.32
C ARG A 27 20.42 35.18 16.30
N LEU A 28 19.63 34.23 16.77
CA LEU A 28 18.59 34.47 17.76
C LEU A 28 19.21 34.44 19.17
N LYS A 29 18.98 35.48 19.96
CA LYS A 29 19.34 35.58 21.37
C LYS A 29 18.08 35.85 22.18
N ILE A 30 17.80 34.97 23.14
CA ILE A 30 16.70 35.18 24.08
C ILE A 30 17.24 35.86 25.34
N ILE A 31 16.61 36.95 25.74
CA ILE A 31 16.97 37.72 26.93
C ILE A 31 15.75 37.70 27.85
N GLN A 32 15.90 37.22 29.07
CA GLN A 32 14.82 37.22 30.04
C GLN A 32 14.64 38.62 30.63
N THR A 33 13.38 39.09 30.74
CA THR A 33 13.05 40.43 31.28
C THR A 33 12.68 40.41 32.76
N ASP A 34 12.18 39.29 33.29
CA ASP A 34 11.78 39.14 34.68
C ASP A 34 12.87 38.50 35.57
N THR A 35 12.86 38.80 36.87
CA THR A 35 13.80 38.25 37.86
C THR A 35 13.39 36.89 38.42
N VAL A 36 12.23 36.38 37.99
CA VAL A 36 11.62 35.15 38.52
C VAL A 36 12.02 33.95 37.65
N ASN A 37 12.27 32.78 38.25
CA ASN A 37 12.57 31.54 37.52
C ASN A 37 13.75 31.63 36.53
N THR A 38 14.81 32.37 36.86
CA THR A 38 16.00 32.58 36.01
C THR A 38 16.71 31.29 35.58
N SER A 39 16.55 30.20 36.33
CA SER A 39 17.04 28.88 35.97
C SER A 39 16.26 28.20 34.85
N PHE A 40 15.04 28.67 34.53
CA PHE A 40 14.18 28.10 33.49
C PHE A 40 14.72 28.38 32.09
N LEU A 41 15.19 29.61 31.82
CA LEU A 41 15.76 29.97 30.52
C LEU A 41 16.91 29.03 30.11
N LYS A 42 17.75 28.61 31.06
CA LYS A 42 18.86 27.67 30.83
C LYS A 42 18.39 26.27 30.40
N LYS A 43 17.14 25.89 30.71
CA LYS A 43 16.54 24.60 30.34
C LYS A 43 15.85 24.62 28.97
N ILE A 44 15.68 25.80 28.36
CA ILE A 44 15.05 25.92 27.05
C ILE A 44 16.09 25.68 25.96
N ASN A 45 15.95 24.57 25.23
CA ASN A 45 16.76 24.31 24.05
C ASN A 45 16.10 24.92 22.80
N TYR A 46 16.77 25.89 22.18
CA TYR A 46 16.30 26.56 20.97
C TYR A 46 17.41 26.72 19.94
N LYS A 47 17.02 26.79 18.67
CA LYS A 47 17.96 27.02 17.57
C LYS A 47 18.46 28.46 17.58
N THR A 48 19.77 28.64 17.70
CA THR A 48 20.42 29.96 17.73
C THR A 48 20.73 30.52 16.35
N LYS A 49 20.84 29.68 15.31
CA LYS A 49 21.09 30.09 13.92
C LYS A 49 19.90 29.72 13.04
N LEU A 50 19.30 30.71 12.38
CA LEU A 50 18.06 30.56 11.61
C LEU A 50 18.17 31.30 10.27
N ASN A 51 17.48 30.76 9.24
CA ASN A 51 17.67 31.20 7.86
C ASN A 51 16.81 32.42 7.51
N ASP A 52 15.64 32.56 8.11
CA ASP A 52 14.67 33.60 7.77
C ASP A 52 13.79 33.99 8.98
N SER A 53 13.02 35.08 8.82
CA SER A 53 12.08 35.58 9.84
C SER A 53 10.96 34.59 10.14
N ILE A 54 10.54 33.77 9.17
CA ILE A 54 9.50 32.74 9.33
C ILE A 54 9.99 31.65 10.29
N SER A 55 11.23 31.19 10.11
CA SER A 55 11.87 30.20 10.99
C SER A 55 12.06 30.75 12.40
N ILE A 56 12.35 32.04 12.54
CA ILE A 56 12.45 32.73 13.84
C ILE A 56 11.11 32.76 14.54
N ASN A 57 10.04 33.20 13.87
CA ASN A 57 8.70 33.19 14.44
C ASN A 57 8.25 31.78 14.85
N LYS A 58 8.62 30.77 14.06
CA LYS A 58 8.34 29.37 14.40
C LYS A 58 9.09 28.91 15.65
N GLU A 59 10.36 29.29 15.80
CA GLU A 59 11.16 28.94 16.97
C GLU A 59 10.68 29.69 18.23
N LEU A 60 10.33 30.98 18.11
CA LEU A 60 9.75 31.76 19.21
C LEU A 60 8.43 31.16 19.71
N LYS A 61 7.53 30.76 18.78
CA LYS A 61 6.29 30.06 19.15
C LYS A 61 6.57 28.72 19.86
N LYS A 62 7.59 27.99 19.44
CA LYS A 62 8.00 26.73 20.09
C LYS A 62 8.50 26.97 21.52
N ILE A 63 9.24 28.06 21.76
CA ILE A 63 9.67 28.47 23.10
C ILE A 63 8.46 28.75 23.98
N LEU A 64 7.51 29.56 23.52
CA LEU A 64 6.27 29.85 24.27
C LEU A 64 5.46 28.58 24.56
N GLN A 65 5.29 27.69 23.56
CA GLN A 65 4.61 26.41 23.76
C GLN A 65 5.30 25.53 24.81
N TYR A 66 6.64 25.55 24.87
CA TYR A 66 7.38 24.86 25.91
C TYR A 66 7.15 25.51 27.28
N SER A 67 7.18 26.84 27.38
CA SER A 67 6.84 27.57 28.62
C SER A 67 5.43 27.23 29.12
N PHE A 68 4.42 27.26 28.24
CA PHE A 68 3.05 26.89 28.55
C PHE A 68 2.90 25.42 28.98
N SER A 69 3.72 24.52 28.44
CA SER A 69 3.72 23.11 28.87
C SER A 69 4.25 22.87 30.28
N LYS A 70 4.97 23.84 30.84
CA LYS A 70 5.59 23.78 32.17
C LYS A 70 4.84 24.60 33.22
N GLY A 71 3.70 25.22 32.87
CA GLY A 71 2.88 26.01 33.79
C GLY A 71 3.11 27.52 33.73
N PHE A 72 3.97 28.02 32.85
CA PHE A 72 4.22 29.46 32.70
C PHE A 72 3.20 30.11 31.74
N LEU A 73 1.94 30.18 32.16
CA LEU A 73 0.81 30.57 31.31
C LEU A 73 0.85 32.03 30.84
N THR A 74 1.52 32.90 31.58
CA THR A 74 1.68 34.33 31.23
C THR A 74 2.95 34.61 30.44
N SER A 75 3.69 33.57 30.03
CA SER A 75 4.92 33.76 29.28
C SER A 75 4.65 34.39 27.92
N SER A 76 5.39 35.44 27.58
CA SER A 76 5.24 36.18 26.33
C SER A 76 6.56 36.83 25.91
N PHE A 77 6.65 37.27 24.66
CA PHE A 77 7.77 38.09 24.20
C PHE A 77 7.34 39.56 24.22
N ASP A 78 7.95 40.37 25.09
CA ASP A 78 7.59 41.78 25.28
C ASP A 78 8.01 42.62 24.06
N SER A 79 9.19 42.34 23.52
CA SER A 79 9.71 42.99 22.34
C SER A 79 10.71 42.11 21.59
N ILE A 80 10.88 42.41 20.29
CA ILE A 80 11.86 41.76 19.44
C ILE A 80 12.62 42.86 18.72
N THR A 81 13.93 42.97 18.95
CA THR A 81 14.78 43.96 18.30
C THR A 81 15.79 43.28 17.39
N LYS A 82 16.07 43.90 16.25
CA LYS A 82 17.07 43.43 15.29
C LYS A 82 18.24 44.42 15.26
N LYS A 83 19.44 43.93 15.55
CA LYS A 83 20.70 44.67 15.38
C LYS A 83 21.61 43.86 14.46
N ASN A 84 21.81 44.32 13.23
CA ASN A 84 22.51 43.59 12.17
C ASN A 84 21.86 42.20 11.92
N ASN A 85 22.63 41.12 12.02
CA ASN A 85 22.14 39.73 11.93
C ASN A 85 21.80 39.13 13.30
N VAL A 86 21.78 39.91 14.38
CA VAL A 86 21.39 39.45 15.71
C VAL A 86 19.96 39.89 15.99
N ILE A 87 19.11 38.94 16.35
CA ILE A 87 17.74 39.20 16.79
C ILE A 87 17.68 38.92 18.29
N ASN A 88 17.39 39.96 19.06
CA ASN A 88 17.18 39.88 20.50
C ASN A 88 15.68 39.79 20.75
N ALA A 89 15.23 38.68 21.33
CA ALA A 89 13.85 38.53 21.76
C ALA A 89 13.80 38.57 23.30
N TYR A 90 13.00 39.49 23.82
CA TYR A 90 12.87 39.76 25.24
C TYR A 90 11.72 38.93 25.80
N LEU A 91 12.04 37.86 26.53
CA LEU A 91 11.10 36.88 27.06
C LEU A 91 10.71 37.22 28.50
N TYR A 92 9.41 37.44 28.69
CA TYR A 92 8.78 37.42 30.00
C TYR A 92 8.33 35.98 30.32
N ILE A 93 8.77 35.40 31.44
CA ILE A 93 8.41 34.03 31.82
C ILE A 93 7.16 34.04 32.71
N GLY A 94 7.14 34.88 33.74
CA GLY A 94 6.05 35.00 34.69
C GLY A 94 6.02 33.89 35.76
N LYS A 95 4.92 33.85 36.52
CA LYS A 95 4.69 32.87 37.59
C LYS A 95 4.34 31.50 37.01
N GLN A 96 4.72 30.45 37.73
CA GLN A 96 4.28 29.09 37.42
C GLN A 96 2.90 28.84 38.05
N TYR A 97 1.93 28.46 37.24
CA TYR A 97 0.55 28.18 37.67
C TYR A 97 0.32 26.68 37.91
N PHE A 98 -0.49 26.39 38.91
CA PHE A 98 -0.86 25.03 39.36
C PHE A 98 -2.37 24.87 39.36
N TRP A 99 -2.85 23.66 39.05
CA TRP A 99 -4.25 23.31 39.25
C TRP A 99 -4.50 23.01 40.73
N ASP A 100 -5.49 23.66 41.33
CA ASP A 100 -6.09 23.16 42.57
C ASP A 100 -7.07 22.04 42.24
N GLU A 101 -8.04 22.38 41.38
CA GLU A 101 -9.09 21.50 40.93
C GLU A 101 -9.46 21.82 39.47
N LEU A 102 -9.66 20.77 38.68
CA LEU A 102 -10.20 20.84 37.31
C LEU A 102 -11.39 19.90 37.21
N LEU A 103 -12.59 20.46 37.27
CA LEU A 103 -13.82 19.68 37.24
C LEU A 103 -14.29 19.44 35.82
N PHE A 104 -14.76 18.23 35.53
CA PHE A 104 -15.31 17.86 34.23
C PHE A 104 -16.84 17.97 34.30
N LYS A 105 -17.42 18.98 33.65
CA LYS A 105 -18.88 19.27 33.65
C LYS A 105 -19.50 18.94 32.30
N ASN A 106 -20.71 18.38 32.31
CA ASN A 106 -21.48 18.01 31.10
C ASN A 106 -20.75 17.03 30.15
N ILE A 107 -19.83 16.22 30.69
CA ILE A 107 -19.09 15.20 29.95
C ILE A 107 -19.53 13.81 30.43
N ASP A 108 -20.04 13.01 29.50
CA ASP A 108 -20.46 11.64 29.78
C ASP A 108 -19.29 10.78 30.29
N ASN A 109 -19.55 9.91 31.28
CA ASN A 109 -18.53 9.00 31.81
C ASN A 109 -17.95 8.07 30.73
N ILE A 110 -18.74 7.72 29.71
CA ILE A 110 -18.27 6.89 28.59
C ILE A 110 -17.21 7.65 27.77
N ALA A 111 -17.42 8.95 27.52
CA ALA A 111 -16.46 9.79 26.82
C ALA A 111 -15.14 9.84 27.59
N LEU A 112 -15.20 10.09 28.91
CA LEU A 112 -14.02 10.13 29.78
C LEU A 112 -13.22 8.82 29.75
N LYS A 113 -13.91 7.67 29.83
CA LYS A 113 -13.26 6.34 29.75
C LYS A 113 -12.60 6.12 28.39
N LYS A 114 -13.28 6.44 27.29
CA LYS A 114 -12.76 6.24 25.94
C LYS A 114 -11.60 7.17 25.58
N THR A 115 -11.55 8.38 26.16
CA THR A 115 -10.44 9.31 26.00
C THR A 115 -9.32 9.09 27.02
N GLY A 116 -9.45 8.11 27.93
CA GLY A 116 -8.45 7.80 28.94
C GLY A 116 -8.29 8.86 30.05
N LEU A 117 -9.29 9.74 30.22
CA LEU A 117 -9.27 10.83 31.19
C LEU A 117 -9.72 10.34 32.57
N LYS A 118 -8.89 10.58 33.59
CA LYS A 118 -9.23 10.31 35.00
C LYS A 118 -9.54 11.63 35.71
N LYS A 119 -10.69 11.70 36.39
CA LYS A 119 -11.18 12.93 37.05
C LYS A 119 -10.20 13.50 38.10
N ASN A 120 -9.42 12.66 38.78
CA ASN A 120 -8.62 13.07 39.95
C ASN A 120 -7.11 13.27 39.68
N ASN A 121 -6.67 13.36 38.41
CA ASN A 121 -5.24 13.32 38.08
C ASN A 121 -4.50 14.68 38.08
N TYR A 122 -5.21 15.79 38.32
CA TYR A 122 -4.71 17.14 38.02
C TYR A 122 -4.40 18.02 39.23
N SER A 123 -4.91 17.71 40.42
CA SER A 123 -4.70 18.52 41.63
C SER A 123 -3.22 18.61 42.02
N ASN A 124 -2.79 19.80 42.45
CA ASN A 124 -1.44 20.16 42.88
C ASN A 124 -0.33 19.92 41.85
N LYS A 125 -0.67 19.86 40.55
CA LYS A 125 0.31 19.74 39.46
C LYS A 125 0.43 21.04 38.68
N PRO A 126 1.63 21.35 38.15
CA PRO A 126 1.80 22.51 37.26
C PRO A 126 0.91 22.33 36.04
N ILE A 127 0.28 23.42 35.60
CA ILE A 127 -0.65 23.39 34.47
C ILE A 127 0.14 23.09 33.20
N ASN A 128 -0.13 21.94 32.58
CA ASN A 128 0.40 21.65 31.27
C ASN A 128 -0.63 22.03 30.20
N TYR A 129 -0.40 23.16 29.53
CA TYR A 129 -1.29 23.62 28.46
C TYR A 129 -1.39 22.63 27.28
N ASN A 130 -0.33 21.89 26.98
CA ASN A 130 -0.35 20.89 25.92
C ASN A 130 -1.24 19.69 26.29
N ASP A 131 -1.26 19.31 27.58
CA ASP A 131 -2.18 18.28 28.05
C ASP A 131 -3.62 18.79 27.98
N LEU A 132 -3.90 20.02 28.43
CA LEU A 132 -5.24 20.60 28.34
C LEU A 132 -5.76 20.70 26.89
N THR A 133 -4.92 21.14 25.95
CA THR A 133 -5.28 21.22 24.53
C THR A 133 -5.52 19.83 23.93
N LYS A 134 -4.72 18.84 24.32
CA LYS A 134 -4.93 17.44 23.94
C LYS A 134 -6.26 16.91 24.47
N ILE A 135 -6.57 17.14 25.76
CA ILE A 135 -7.84 16.75 26.39
C ILE A 135 -9.03 17.33 25.63
N LYS A 136 -9.02 18.65 25.38
CA LYS A 136 -10.08 19.32 24.62
C LYS A 136 -10.25 18.71 23.24
N LYS A 137 -9.15 18.47 22.53
CA LYS A 137 -9.16 17.88 21.19
C LYS A 137 -9.71 16.45 21.20
N ASP A 138 -9.28 15.62 22.14
CA ASP A 138 -9.73 14.22 22.24
C ASP A 138 -11.23 14.15 22.56
N LEU A 139 -11.74 15.04 23.42
CA LEU A 139 -13.17 15.18 23.71
C LEU A 139 -13.95 15.63 22.47
N ILE A 140 -13.54 16.72 21.82
CA ILE A 140 -14.17 17.23 20.59
C ILE A 140 -14.22 16.11 19.54
N GLN A 141 -13.09 15.46 19.27
CA GLN A 141 -12.99 14.39 18.29
C GLN A 141 -13.91 13.20 18.65
N TYR A 142 -14.04 12.85 19.93
CA TYR A 142 -14.96 11.77 20.34
C TYR A 142 -16.42 12.10 19.99
N TYR A 143 -16.88 13.29 20.33
CA TYR A 143 -18.26 13.71 20.12
C TYR A 143 -18.57 14.02 18.64
N GLU A 144 -17.65 14.64 17.90
CA GLU A 144 -17.72 14.82 16.44
C GLU A 144 -17.89 13.48 15.70
N ASN A 145 -17.28 12.41 16.20
CA ASN A 145 -17.39 11.06 15.65
C ASN A 145 -18.61 10.29 16.16
N SER A 146 -19.38 10.88 17.06
CA SER A 146 -20.57 10.29 17.70
C SER A 146 -21.85 11.07 17.38
N GLY A 147 -21.84 11.90 16.34
CA GLY A 147 -23.01 12.64 15.86
C GLY A 147 -23.08 14.12 16.26
N TYR A 148 -22.08 14.69 16.93
CA TYR A 148 -22.10 16.08 17.42
C TYR A 148 -21.01 16.94 16.75
N PRO A 149 -21.17 17.37 15.49
CA PRO A 149 -20.17 18.14 14.75
C PRO A 149 -19.89 19.53 15.31
N PHE A 150 -20.84 20.10 16.06
CA PHE A 150 -20.71 21.43 16.64
C PHE A 150 -20.36 21.40 18.12
N VAL A 151 -19.86 20.28 18.64
CA VAL A 151 -19.44 20.18 20.05
C VAL A 151 -18.38 21.24 20.38
N SER A 152 -18.51 21.88 21.54
CA SER A 152 -17.49 22.81 22.02
C SER A 152 -17.07 22.50 23.46
N VAL A 153 -15.79 22.71 23.75
CA VAL A 153 -15.20 22.47 25.06
C VAL A 153 -14.46 23.72 25.51
N GLN A 154 -14.89 24.29 26.63
CA GLN A 154 -14.37 25.54 27.15
C GLN A 154 -14.08 25.45 28.64
N LEU A 155 -13.21 26.34 29.13
CA LEU A 155 -13.04 26.53 30.56
C LEU A 155 -14.07 27.57 31.02
N LYS A 156 -14.89 27.21 32.00
CA LYS A 156 -15.82 28.11 32.70
C LYS A 156 -15.39 28.23 34.16
N ASN A 157 -15.94 29.23 34.85
CA ASN A 157 -15.74 29.45 36.28
C ASN A 157 -14.25 29.44 36.68
N VAL A 158 -13.42 30.12 35.88
CA VAL A 158 -11.97 30.18 36.10
C VAL A 158 -11.70 31.14 37.26
N LEU A 159 -11.32 30.59 38.40
CA LEU A 159 -10.89 31.34 39.58
C LEU A 159 -9.36 31.25 39.68
N ILE A 160 -8.71 32.41 39.78
CA ILE A 160 -7.26 32.50 39.89
C ILE A 160 -6.93 33.15 41.23
N ASN A 161 -6.30 32.39 42.12
CA ASN A 161 -5.78 32.91 43.38
C ASN A 161 -4.26 32.78 43.40
N LYS A 162 -3.56 33.91 43.28
CA LYS A 162 -2.08 33.98 43.14
C LYS A 162 -1.57 33.17 41.94
N ASN A 163 -1.13 31.94 42.17
CA ASN A 163 -0.58 31.01 41.19
C ASN A 163 -1.35 29.68 41.13
N ILE A 164 -2.51 29.63 41.78
CA ILE A 164 -3.38 28.48 41.85
C ILE A 164 -4.64 28.79 41.03
N ILE A 165 -5.06 27.84 40.18
CA ILE A 165 -6.22 27.97 39.31
C ILE A 165 -7.23 26.86 39.62
N ASN A 166 -8.49 27.26 39.74
CA ASN A 166 -9.65 26.37 39.76
C ASN A 166 -10.48 26.65 38.51
N ALA A 167 -10.92 25.62 37.80
CA ALA A 167 -11.77 25.81 36.62
C ALA A 167 -12.67 24.60 36.34
N ASP A 168 -13.78 24.86 35.67
CA ASP A 168 -14.66 23.85 35.10
C ASP A 168 -14.32 23.65 33.62
N LEU A 169 -13.94 22.44 33.23
CA LEU A 169 -13.93 22.03 31.83
C LEU A 169 -15.34 21.62 31.42
N ASP A 170 -16.04 22.56 30.80
CA ASP A 170 -17.45 22.42 30.41
C ASP A 170 -17.58 22.04 28.93
N LEU A 171 -18.40 21.02 28.67
CA LEU A 171 -18.69 20.54 27.33
C LEU A 171 -20.13 20.84 26.92
N THR A 172 -20.29 21.42 25.74
CA THR A 172 -21.60 21.66 25.13
C THR A 172 -21.70 20.84 23.85
N LYS A 173 -22.57 19.82 23.85
CA LYS A 173 -22.71 18.88 22.73
C LYS A 173 -23.33 19.53 21.49
N ASN A 174 -24.21 20.52 21.69
CA ASN A 174 -25.10 21.07 20.66
C ASN A 174 -25.95 19.96 20.01
N ASN A 175 -26.47 20.17 18.79
CA ASN A 175 -27.42 19.25 18.17
C ASN A 175 -26.75 17.93 17.75
N LEU A 176 -27.48 16.83 17.97
CA LEU A 176 -27.17 15.54 17.35
C LEU A 176 -27.56 15.59 15.87
N ILE A 177 -26.63 15.24 15.00
CA ILE A 177 -26.79 15.30 13.55
C ILE A 177 -26.76 13.91 12.94
N THR A 178 -27.75 13.65 12.09
CA THR A 178 -27.84 12.45 11.25
C THR A 178 -27.64 12.81 9.79
N ILE A 179 -27.12 11.88 8.99
CA ILE A 179 -27.03 12.04 7.54
C ILE A 179 -28.44 11.87 6.96
N ASP A 180 -28.97 12.89 6.30
CA ASP A 180 -30.28 12.82 5.66
C ASP A 180 -30.16 12.24 4.27
N SER A 181 -29.43 12.92 3.39
CA SER A 181 -29.23 12.51 2.00
C SER A 181 -27.77 12.59 1.56
N ILE A 182 -27.42 11.74 0.60
CA ILE A 182 -26.12 11.78 -0.09
C ILE A 182 -26.41 11.96 -1.57
N TYR A 183 -26.08 13.14 -2.09
CA TYR A 183 -26.32 13.51 -3.47
C TYR A 183 -25.08 13.26 -4.32
N ILE A 184 -25.22 12.44 -5.36
CA ILE A 184 -24.19 12.24 -6.37
C ILE A 184 -24.47 13.21 -7.52
N LYS A 185 -23.58 14.17 -7.73
CA LYS A 185 -23.62 15.16 -8.81
C LYS A 185 -22.52 14.84 -9.83
N GLY A 186 -22.80 15.04 -11.12
CA GLY A 186 -21.85 14.73 -12.20
C GLY A 186 -22.34 13.61 -13.12
N ASN A 187 -21.50 13.17 -14.05
CA ASN A 187 -21.88 12.21 -15.10
C ASN A 187 -21.45 10.75 -14.81
N ALA A 188 -20.95 10.46 -13.61
CA ALA A 188 -20.57 9.10 -13.23
C ALA A 188 -21.80 8.19 -13.08
N LYS A 189 -21.86 7.11 -13.86
CA LYS A 189 -22.90 6.07 -13.76
C LYS A 189 -22.56 5.08 -12.65
N ILE A 190 -23.07 5.30 -11.45
CA ILE A 190 -22.78 4.49 -10.26
C ILE A 190 -24.01 4.39 -9.39
N SER A 191 -24.28 3.18 -8.89
CA SER A 191 -25.35 2.94 -7.94
C SER A 191 -25.05 3.60 -6.58
N ALA A 192 -26.08 4.21 -5.98
CA ALA A 192 -25.98 4.80 -4.65
C ALA A 192 -25.53 3.76 -3.60
N ASN A 193 -26.07 2.53 -3.67
CA ASN A 193 -25.68 1.45 -2.77
C ASN A 193 -24.19 1.14 -2.81
N TYR A 194 -23.58 1.12 -4.00
CA TYR A 194 -22.13 0.94 -4.11
C TYR A 194 -21.38 2.05 -3.38
N ILE A 195 -21.75 3.31 -3.63
CA ILE A 195 -21.11 4.47 -2.97
C ILE A 195 -21.26 4.39 -1.47
N TYR A 196 -22.45 4.10 -0.94
CA TYR A 196 -22.70 4.04 0.51
C TYR A 196 -21.80 3.03 1.21
N LYS A 197 -21.65 1.83 0.62
CA LYS A 197 -20.74 0.80 1.16
C LYS A 197 -19.28 1.18 0.97
N TYR A 198 -18.95 1.74 -0.18
CA TYR A 198 -17.58 2.11 -0.50
C TYR A 198 -17.04 3.24 0.37
N ILE A 199 -17.87 4.20 0.79
CA ILE A 199 -17.49 5.29 1.71
C ILE A 199 -17.84 4.99 3.17
N ASP A 200 -18.55 3.88 3.44
CA ASP A 200 -19.05 3.49 4.77
C ASP A 200 -19.93 4.57 5.44
N ILE A 201 -20.79 5.21 4.65
CA ILE A 201 -21.78 6.20 5.09
C ILE A 201 -23.07 5.98 4.31
N LYS A 202 -24.19 5.84 4.99
CA LYS A 202 -25.53 5.76 4.37
C LYS A 202 -26.48 6.79 5.01
N PRO A 203 -27.58 7.13 4.31
CA PRO A 203 -28.68 7.86 4.92
C PRO A 203 -29.11 7.24 6.26
N LYS A 204 -29.47 8.10 7.21
CA LYS A 204 -29.83 7.83 8.62
C LYS A 204 -28.68 7.45 9.56
N ASP A 205 -27.45 7.35 9.08
CA ASP A 205 -26.29 7.18 9.98
C ASP A 205 -26.08 8.45 10.84
N LEU A 206 -25.49 8.27 12.02
CA LEU A 206 -24.99 9.41 12.81
C LEU A 206 -23.83 10.08 12.07
N TYR A 207 -23.75 11.41 12.17
CA TYR A 207 -22.63 12.17 11.64
C TYR A 207 -21.30 11.68 12.26
N ASN A 208 -20.28 11.51 11.42
CA ASN A 208 -18.96 11.08 11.86
C ASN A 208 -17.88 11.85 11.10
N GLU A 209 -17.28 12.83 11.78
CA GLU A 209 -16.30 13.74 11.18
C GLU A 209 -15.08 13.01 10.59
N LYS A 210 -14.63 11.93 11.21
CA LYS A 210 -13.52 11.12 10.69
C LYS A 210 -13.88 10.49 9.35
N LYS A 211 -15.07 9.91 9.20
CA LYS A 211 -15.53 9.32 7.94
C LYS A 211 -15.68 10.39 6.86
N ILE A 212 -16.21 11.56 7.19
CA ILE A 212 -16.35 12.70 6.28
C ILE A 212 -14.97 13.18 5.78
N LYS A 213 -14.00 13.38 6.67
CA LYS A 213 -12.63 13.76 6.31
C LYS A 213 -11.94 12.76 5.38
N GLU A 214 -12.29 11.47 5.49
CA GLU A 214 -11.73 10.40 4.64
C GLU A 214 -12.40 10.29 3.26
N LEU A 215 -13.55 10.94 3.01
CA LEU A 215 -14.32 10.81 1.76
C LEU A 215 -13.48 11.08 0.51
N GLN A 216 -12.79 12.22 0.47
CA GLN A 216 -11.99 12.62 -0.69
C GLN A 216 -10.88 11.61 -0.98
N TYR A 217 -10.21 11.10 0.06
CA TYR A 217 -9.16 10.10 -0.11
C TYR A 217 -9.73 8.80 -0.67
N ARG A 218 -10.83 8.29 -0.10
CA ARG A 218 -11.49 7.06 -0.55
C ARG A 218 -11.98 7.19 -1.99
N LEU A 219 -12.71 8.25 -2.31
CA LEU A 219 -13.26 8.44 -3.67
C LEU A 219 -12.16 8.56 -4.73
N ASN A 220 -11.01 9.15 -4.40
CA ASN A 220 -9.85 9.21 -5.29
C ASN A 220 -9.16 7.85 -5.52
N GLU A 221 -9.41 6.84 -4.69
CA GLU A 221 -8.92 5.47 -4.92
C GLU A 221 -9.71 4.75 -6.03
N LEU A 222 -10.92 5.22 -6.35
CA LEU A 222 -11.75 4.65 -7.42
C LEU A 222 -11.17 4.98 -8.80
N LYS A 223 -10.75 3.95 -9.53
CA LYS A 223 -10.08 4.12 -10.84
C LYS A 223 -10.99 4.69 -11.92
N PHE A 224 -12.30 4.51 -11.79
CA PHE A 224 -13.34 4.85 -12.77
C PHE A 224 -14.07 6.17 -12.47
N ILE A 225 -13.60 6.94 -11.48
CA ILE A 225 -14.17 8.23 -11.11
C ILE A 225 -13.08 9.29 -11.09
N ASN A 226 -13.45 10.53 -11.38
CA ASN A 226 -12.71 11.72 -11.01
C ASN A 226 -13.58 12.64 -10.15
N LEU A 227 -12.97 13.31 -9.18
CA LEU A 227 -13.65 14.33 -8.39
C LEU A 227 -13.56 15.67 -9.14
N SER A 228 -14.69 16.22 -9.59
CA SER A 228 -14.71 17.55 -10.22
C SER A 228 -14.61 18.69 -9.20
N LYS A 229 -15.04 18.44 -7.97
CA LYS A 229 -14.94 19.35 -6.83
C LYS A 229 -14.77 18.56 -5.52
N PRO A 230 -14.13 19.12 -4.48
CA PRO A 230 -14.22 18.58 -3.12
C PRO A 230 -15.68 18.35 -2.70
N TYR A 231 -15.90 17.37 -1.81
CA TYR A 231 -17.22 17.12 -1.25
C TYR A 231 -17.70 18.34 -0.45
N GLU A 232 -19.03 18.50 -0.36
CA GLU A 232 -19.65 19.52 0.48
C GLU A 232 -20.57 18.87 1.49
N VAL A 233 -20.62 19.45 2.67
CA VAL A 233 -21.49 19.02 3.77
C VAL A 233 -22.30 20.22 4.20
N THR A 234 -23.62 20.12 4.11
CA THR A 234 -24.53 21.15 4.60
C THR A 234 -25.23 20.65 5.87
N PHE A 235 -25.60 21.57 6.75
CA PHE A 235 -26.26 21.27 8.01
C PHE A 235 -27.60 22.00 8.08
N THR A 236 -28.65 21.27 8.46
CA THR A 236 -30.02 21.77 8.52
C THR A 236 -30.67 21.26 9.81
N LYS A 237 -30.74 22.11 10.84
CA LYS A 237 -31.22 21.78 12.20
C LYS A 237 -30.47 20.58 12.83
N ASN A 238 -30.96 19.36 12.58
CA ASN A 238 -30.47 18.09 13.15
C ASN A 238 -30.07 17.08 12.06
N LYS A 239 -29.96 17.55 10.82
CA LYS A 239 -29.69 16.76 9.63
C LYS A 239 -28.51 17.33 8.86
N SER A 240 -27.85 16.48 8.09
CA SER A 240 -26.77 16.88 7.20
C SER A 240 -26.91 16.22 5.84
N ASP A 241 -26.71 17.00 4.78
CA ASP A 241 -26.63 16.51 3.42
C ASP A 241 -25.19 16.51 2.95
N ILE A 242 -24.81 15.44 2.24
CA ILE A 242 -23.48 15.27 1.65
C ILE A 242 -23.60 15.36 0.14
N TYR A 243 -22.83 16.25 -0.48
CA TYR A 243 -22.75 16.39 -1.94
C TYR A 243 -21.42 15.84 -2.45
N LEU A 244 -21.50 14.84 -3.33
CA LEU A 244 -20.37 14.20 -3.96
C LEU A 244 -20.35 14.56 -5.45
N TYR A 245 -19.29 15.24 -5.90
CA TYR A 245 -19.13 15.68 -7.28
C TYR A 245 -18.27 14.69 -8.08
N LEU A 246 -18.92 13.68 -8.66
CA LEU A 246 -18.30 12.50 -9.27
C LEU A 246 -18.52 12.49 -10.79
N ASP A 247 -17.43 12.60 -11.54
CA ASP A 247 -17.43 12.46 -13.00
C ASP A 247 -16.84 11.12 -13.43
N LYS A 248 -17.35 10.59 -14.54
CA LYS A 248 -16.88 9.34 -15.14
C LYS A 248 -15.43 9.50 -15.60
N LYS A 249 -14.59 8.55 -15.19
CA LYS A 249 -13.23 8.38 -15.71
C LYS A 249 -13.14 7.09 -16.51
N ASN A 250 -12.60 7.16 -17.72
CA ASN A 250 -12.40 5.97 -18.56
C ASN A 250 -11.34 5.07 -17.93
N ALA A 251 -11.79 3.98 -17.30
CA ALA A 251 -10.93 2.94 -16.73
C ALA A 251 -10.94 1.64 -17.53
N ASN A 252 -11.79 1.54 -18.55
CA ASN A 252 -11.87 0.40 -19.46
C ASN A 252 -10.67 0.40 -20.42
N GLN A 253 -10.15 -0.77 -20.75
CA GLN A 253 -8.99 -0.95 -21.62
C GLN A 253 -9.18 -2.14 -22.53
N PHE A 254 -8.77 -1.99 -23.78
CA PHE A 254 -8.71 -3.06 -24.76
C PHE A 254 -7.44 -2.88 -25.58
N ASN A 255 -6.51 -3.82 -25.46
CA ASN A 255 -5.26 -3.85 -26.22
C ASN A 255 -5.11 -5.24 -26.84
N GLY A 256 -4.72 -5.33 -28.10
CA GLY A 256 -4.43 -6.62 -28.70
C GLY A 256 -3.51 -6.51 -29.91
N ILE A 257 -2.73 -7.56 -30.13
CA ILE A 257 -1.87 -7.75 -31.29
C ILE A 257 -2.11 -9.17 -31.78
N ILE A 258 -2.37 -9.34 -33.07
CA ILE A 258 -2.58 -10.64 -33.69
C ILE A 258 -1.58 -10.77 -34.83
N GLY A 259 -0.91 -11.92 -34.90
CA GLY A 259 0.04 -12.27 -35.94
C GLY A 259 -0.30 -13.63 -36.54
N LEU A 260 -0.15 -13.75 -37.85
CA LEU A 260 -0.27 -15.01 -38.56
C LEU A 260 1.13 -15.50 -38.90
N LEU A 261 1.49 -16.68 -38.41
CA LEU A 261 2.76 -17.33 -38.71
C LEU A 261 2.52 -18.53 -39.63
N PRO A 262 3.09 -18.58 -40.85
CA PRO A 262 2.97 -19.72 -41.73
C PRO A 262 3.67 -20.94 -41.13
N ASP A 263 2.95 -22.06 -41.08
CA ASP A 263 3.44 -23.30 -40.48
C ASP A 263 4.11 -24.21 -41.50
N LYS A 264 5.43 -24.11 -41.63
CA LYS A 264 6.21 -24.94 -42.56
C LYS A 264 6.07 -26.45 -42.28
N SER A 265 5.71 -26.86 -41.05
CA SER A 265 5.57 -28.29 -40.71
C SER A 265 4.17 -28.87 -40.91
N ASN A 266 3.18 -28.05 -41.30
CA ASN A 266 1.79 -28.50 -41.44
C ASN A 266 1.14 -27.87 -42.69
N ASN A 267 1.69 -28.18 -43.88
CA ASN A 267 1.19 -27.71 -45.19
C ASN A 267 1.04 -26.18 -45.31
N ASN A 268 1.96 -25.39 -44.74
CA ASN A 268 1.89 -23.92 -44.74
C ASN A 268 0.57 -23.35 -44.15
N LYS A 269 -0.16 -24.11 -43.34
CA LYS A 269 -1.37 -23.60 -42.67
C LYS A 269 -1.01 -22.43 -41.77
N LEU A 270 -1.75 -21.33 -41.87
CA LEU A 270 -1.53 -20.13 -41.07
C LEU A 270 -1.85 -20.42 -39.61
N SER A 271 -0.86 -20.26 -38.72
CA SER A 271 -1.03 -20.39 -37.28
C SER A 271 -1.27 -19.01 -36.65
N LEU A 272 -2.38 -18.87 -35.94
CA LEU A 272 -2.72 -17.66 -35.22
C LEU A 272 -1.87 -17.56 -33.95
N THR A 273 -1.15 -16.44 -33.80
CA THR A 273 -0.42 -16.02 -32.61
C THR A 273 -0.85 -14.62 -32.22
N GLY A 274 -0.61 -14.21 -30.98
CA GLY A 274 -0.97 -12.89 -30.53
C GLY A 274 -1.26 -12.79 -29.04
N GLN A 275 -1.72 -11.63 -28.65
CA GLN A 275 -2.13 -11.32 -27.30
C GLN A 275 -3.35 -10.40 -27.35
N VAL A 276 -4.34 -10.65 -26.51
CA VAL A 276 -5.51 -9.80 -26.33
C VAL A 276 -5.71 -9.58 -24.84
N LYS A 277 -5.87 -8.32 -24.43
CA LYS A 277 -6.08 -7.89 -23.05
C LYS A 277 -7.27 -6.95 -22.98
N LEU A 278 -8.31 -7.37 -22.28
CA LEU A 278 -9.52 -6.60 -22.00
C LEU A 278 -9.62 -6.39 -20.48
N LEU A 279 -9.83 -5.15 -20.07
CA LEU A 279 -10.14 -4.77 -18.70
C LEU A 279 -11.37 -3.87 -18.74
N LEU A 280 -12.47 -4.32 -18.17
CA LEU A 280 -13.68 -3.53 -17.96
C LEU A 280 -13.84 -3.28 -16.47
N ILE A 281 -14.14 -2.04 -16.10
CA ILE A 281 -14.32 -1.59 -14.72
C ILE A 281 -15.58 -0.71 -14.66
N ASN A 282 -16.52 -1.07 -13.78
CA ASN A 282 -17.75 -0.32 -13.52
C ASN A 282 -18.58 -0.03 -14.78
N THR A 283 -18.72 -1.02 -15.66
CA THR A 283 -19.62 -1.00 -16.82
C THR A 283 -21.11 -1.07 -16.48
N LEU A 284 -21.47 -1.75 -15.39
CA LEU A 284 -22.82 -1.94 -14.85
C LEU A 284 -23.14 -0.94 -13.72
N GLY A 285 -22.19 -0.07 -13.35
CA GLY A 285 -22.36 0.93 -12.29
C GLY A 285 -22.30 0.37 -10.86
N LYS A 286 -21.74 -0.82 -10.66
CA LYS A 286 -21.68 -1.48 -9.35
C LYS A 286 -20.25 -1.76 -8.88
N GLY A 287 -19.26 -1.11 -9.50
CA GLY A 287 -17.84 -1.27 -9.21
C GLY A 287 -17.28 -2.64 -9.57
N GLU A 288 -17.99 -3.41 -10.39
CA GLU A 288 -17.56 -4.70 -10.88
C GLU A 288 -16.37 -4.58 -11.84
N SER A 289 -15.58 -5.65 -11.96
CA SER A 289 -14.51 -5.71 -12.95
C SER A 289 -14.47 -7.03 -13.70
N LEU A 290 -14.15 -6.96 -14.98
CA LEU A 290 -13.88 -8.10 -15.85
C LEU A 290 -12.49 -7.90 -16.46
N PHE A 291 -11.61 -8.85 -16.22
CA PHE A 291 -10.30 -8.92 -16.84
C PHE A 291 -10.21 -10.19 -17.68
N ILE A 292 -9.81 -10.05 -18.95
CA ILE A 292 -9.50 -11.16 -19.84
C ILE A 292 -8.13 -10.90 -20.45
N HIS A 293 -7.24 -11.88 -20.37
CA HIS A 293 -5.93 -11.84 -20.99
C HIS A 293 -5.65 -13.16 -21.68
N TRP A 294 -5.71 -13.14 -23.00
CA TRP A 294 -5.29 -14.24 -23.85
C TRP A 294 -3.90 -13.95 -24.40
N ASN A 295 -3.01 -14.95 -24.35
CA ASN A 295 -1.64 -14.83 -24.78
C ASN A 295 -1.20 -16.11 -25.47
N LYS A 296 -0.77 -16.01 -26.73
CA LYS A 296 -0.31 -17.12 -27.56
C LYS A 296 0.87 -16.64 -28.42
N LEU A 297 2.01 -16.41 -27.78
CA LEU A 297 3.22 -15.90 -28.46
C LEU A 297 3.98 -16.98 -29.22
N LYS A 298 3.93 -18.24 -28.74
CA LYS A 298 4.47 -19.40 -29.46
C LYS A 298 3.33 -20.22 -30.02
N LYS A 299 3.57 -20.92 -31.13
CA LYS A 299 2.58 -21.79 -31.79
C LYS A 299 1.94 -22.82 -30.85
N THR A 300 2.77 -23.40 -29.98
CA THR A 300 2.41 -24.54 -29.13
C THR A 300 1.97 -24.13 -27.72
N SER A 301 2.29 -22.91 -27.27
CA SER A 301 1.94 -22.44 -25.93
C SER A 301 0.76 -21.47 -25.96
N GLN A 302 -0.10 -21.53 -24.95
CA GLN A 302 -1.26 -20.65 -24.83
C GLN A 302 -1.57 -20.40 -23.36
N GLU A 303 -1.92 -19.17 -23.04
CA GLU A 303 -2.38 -18.77 -21.72
C GLU A 303 -3.68 -17.97 -21.88
N LEU A 304 -4.68 -18.27 -21.08
CA LEU A 304 -5.93 -17.51 -20.98
C LEU A 304 -6.22 -17.30 -19.50
N THR A 305 -6.24 -16.05 -19.08
CA THR A 305 -6.57 -15.65 -17.72
C THR A 305 -7.81 -14.78 -17.73
N THR A 306 -8.83 -15.17 -16.97
CA THR A 306 -10.07 -14.41 -16.77
C THR A 306 -10.27 -14.16 -15.29
N ASN A 307 -10.54 -12.92 -14.88
CA ASN A 307 -10.90 -12.58 -13.51
C ASN A 307 -12.17 -11.73 -13.54
N ILE A 308 -13.17 -12.10 -12.75
CA ILE A 308 -14.42 -11.37 -12.59
C ILE A 308 -14.59 -11.07 -11.12
N THR A 309 -14.78 -9.79 -10.79
CA THR A 309 -15.11 -9.38 -9.42
C THR A 309 -16.41 -8.61 -9.42
N TYR A 310 -17.29 -8.94 -8.50
CA TYR A 310 -18.54 -8.23 -8.29
C TYR A 310 -18.68 -7.92 -6.80
N PRO A 311 -18.48 -6.67 -6.38
CA PRO A 311 -18.56 -6.29 -4.98
C PRO A 311 -20.01 -6.05 -4.52
N TYR A 312 -20.22 -6.12 -3.20
CA TYR A 312 -21.46 -5.74 -2.51
C TYR A 312 -22.76 -6.41 -3.03
N ILE A 313 -22.72 -7.72 -3.21
CA ILE A 313 -23.87 -8.53 -3.62
C ILE A 313 -24.97 -8.42 -2.56
N PHE A 314 -26.22 -8.31 -3.02
CA PHE A 314 -27.40 -8.09 -2.18
C PHE A 314 -27.25 -6.90 -1.21
N SER A 315 -26.46 -5.88 -1.60
CA SER A 315 -26.16 -4.70 -0.76
C SER A 315 -25.52 -5.05 0.60
N SER A 316 -24.85 -6.20 0.68
CA SER A 316 -24.07 -6.65 1.84
C SER A 316 -22.58 -6.26 1.66
N PRO A 317 -21.72 -6.37 2.68
CA PRO A 317 -20.26 -6.24 2.50
C PRO A 317 -19.61 -7.45 1.78
N ILE A 318 -20.40 -8.33 1.15
CA ILE A 318 -19.90 -9.54 0.48
C ILE A 318 -19.75 -9.29 -1.03
N GLY A 319 -18.67 -9.78 -1.64
CA GLY A 319 -18.46 -9.81 -3.08
C GLY A 319 -18.19 -11.23 -3.61
N ILE A 320 -18.38 -11.43 -4.91
CA ILE A 320 -17.95 -12.64 -5.63
C ILE A 320 -16.66 -12.35 -6.38
N ASP A 321 -15.78 -13.34 -6.38
CA ASP A 321 -14.51 -13.38 -7.09
C ASP A 321 -14.44 -14.68 -7.89
N PHE A 322 -14.32 -14.59 -9.20
CA PHE A 322 -14.18 -15.74 -10.08
C PHE A 322 -12.88 -15.58 -10.89
N ASN A 323 -11.98 -16.54 -10.76
CA ASN A 323 -10.72 -16.59 -11.49
C ASN A 323 -10.64 -17.88 -12.30
N PHE A 324 -10.26 -17.76 -13.55
CA PHE A 324 -10.05 -18.87 -14.46
C PHE A 324 -8.69 -18.69 -15.13
N ASN A 325 -7.85 -19.72 -15.09
CA ASN A 325 -6.57 -19.76 -15.78
C ASN A 325 -6.46 -21.07 -16.57
N LEU A 326 -6.26 -20.94 -17.87
CA LEU A 326 -5.86 -22.03 -18.75
C LEU A 326 -4.43 -21.78 -19.19
N PHE A 327 -3.58 -22.78 -19.01
CA PHE A 327 -2.18 -22.71 -19.41
C PHE A 327 -1.77 -23.98 -20.15
N LYS A 328 -1.32 -23.82 -21.39
CA LYS A 328 -0.81 -24.88 -22.26
C LYS A 328 0.70 -24.74 -22.40
N GLN A 329 1.44 -25.69 -21.86
CA GLN A 329 2.88 -25.79 -22.02
C GLN A 329 3.20 -26.60 -23.27
N ASP A 330 3.41 -25.89 -24.38
CA ASP A 330 3.83 -26.48 -25.65
C ASP A 330 3.00 -27.72 -26.05
N THR A 331 3.68 -28.84 -26.30
CA THR A 331 3.06 -30.16 -26.56
C THR A 331 3.10 -31.07 -25.34
N SER A 332 3.52 -30.57 -24.17
CA SER A 332 3.70 -31.38 -22.96
C SER A 332 2.40 -31.59 -22.20
N TYR A 333 1.75 -30.50 -21.78
CA TYR A 333 0.53 -30.57 -20.96
C TYR A 333 -0.34 -29.31 -21.04
N LEU A 334 -1.58 -29.44 -20.56
CA LEU A 334 -2.56 -28.38 -20.39
C LEU A 334 -3.05 -28.39 -18.94
N THR A 335 -3.00 -27.25 -18.26
CA THR A 335 -3.58 -27.04 -16.93
C THR A 335 -4.76 -26.06 -17.00
N ILE A 336 -5.82 -26.35 -16.25
CA ILE A 336 -6.99 -25.50 -16.08
C ILE A 336 -7.23 -25.33 -14.58
N ASN A 337 -7.15 -24.10 -14.10
CA ASN A 337 -7.42 -23.72 -12.72
C ASN A 337 -8.65 -22.82 -12.68
N THR A 338 -9.67 -23.21 -11.91
CA THR A 338 -10.88 -22.44 -11.69
C THR A 338 -11.02 -22.18 -10.21
N ASN A 339 -11.08 -20.92 -9.80
CA ASN A 339 -11.20 -20.48 -8.41
C ASN A 339 -12.45 -19.62 -8.26
N LEU A 340 -13.37 -20.03 -7.39
CA LEU A 340 -14.57 -19.29 -7.04
C LEU A 340 -14.49 -18.91 -5.56
N GLY A 341 -14.62 -17.62 -5.26
CA GLY A 341 -14.45 -17.09 -3.92
C GLY A 341 -15.52 -16.08 -3.52
N LEU A 342 -15.76 -16.03 -2.21
CA LEU A 342 -16.59 -15.04 -1.54
C LEU A 342 -15.68 -14.11 -0.74
N GLN A 343 -15.76 -12.81 -1.03
CA GLN A 343 -14.96 -11.77 -0.40
C GLN A 343 -15.81 -11.04 0.65
N PHE A 344 -15.38 -11.02 1.90
CA PHE A 344 -15.84 -10.06 2.88
C PHE A 344 -15.02 -8.77 2.75
N LEU A 345 -15.64 -7.75 2.17
CA LEU A 345 -15.02 -6.46 1.84
C LEU A 345 -14.92 -5.58 3.09
N LEU A 346 -13.70 -5.12 3.35
CA LEU A 346 -13.35 -4.19 4.40
C LEU A 346 -13.03 -2.81 3.79
N THR A 347 -12.64 -1.85 4.62
CA THR A 347 -12.22 -0.52 4.16
C THR A 347 -10.95 -0.57 3.30
N ARG A 348 -10.78 0.39 2.36
CA ARG A 348 -9.60 0.54 1.48
C ARG A 348 -9.34 -0.65 0.55
N ASN A 349 -10.40 -1.28 0.03
CA ASN A 349 -10.32 -2.47 -0.82
C ASN A 349 -9.63 -3.68 -0.14
N ASN A 350 -9.51 -3.67 1.18
CA ASN A 350 -9.07 -4.83 1.95
C ASN A 350 -10.17 -5.88 1.98
N TYR A 351 -9.80 -7.15 2.06
CA TYR A 351 -10.79 -8.22 2.14
C TYR A 351 -10.23 -9.48 2.78
N ILE A 352 -11.15 -10.25 3.35
CA ILE A 352 -10.94 -11.67 3.65
C ILE A 352 -11.75 -12.44 2.60
N LYS A 353 -11.14 -13.43 1.95
CA LYS A 353 -11.77 -14.25 0.93
C LYS A 353 -11.79 -15.69 1.39
N THR A 354 -12.92 -16.38 1.28
CA THR A 354 -12.94 -17.84 1.28
C THR A 354 -13.14 -18.32 -0.15
N PHE A 355 -12.53 -19.44 -0.54
CA PHE A 355 -12.61 -19.92 -1.92
C PHE A 355 -12.58 -21.44 -2.04
N ILE A 356 -13.11 -21.91 -3.18
CA ILE A 356 -12.97 -23.27 -3.68
C ILE A 356 -12.22 -23.16 -5.01
N GLU A 357 -11.16 -23.95 -5.16
CA GLU A 357 -10.34 -24.00 -6.36
C GLU A 357 -10.23 -25.42 -6.90
N THR A 358 -10.49 -25.59 -8.19
CA THR A 358 -10.26 -26.84 -8.90
C THR A 358 -9.12 -26.68 -9.88
N LYS A 359 -8.10 -27.54 -9.79
CA LYS A 359 -6.99 -27.62 -10.74
C LYS A 359 -7.06 -28.94 -11.48
N ASN A 360 -7.07 -28.87 -12.80
CA ASN A 360 -7.07 -30.03 -13.67
C ASN A 360 -5.86 -29.96 -14.58
N SER A 361 -5.16 -31.08 -14.75
CA SER A 361 -4.05 -31.18 -15.69
C SER A 361 -4.24 -32.37 -16.60
N ARG A 362 -3.86 -32.19 -17.87
CA ARG A 362 -3.87 -33.22 -18.90
C ARG A 362 -2.58 -33.21 -19.71
N LEU A 363 -1.97 -34.37 -19.87
CA LEU A 363 -0.84 -34.64 -20.75
C LEU A 363 -1.29 -34.57 -22.21
N LEU A 364 -0.50 -33.86 -23.01
CA LEU A 364 -0.67 -33.76 -24.45
C LEU A 364 0.28 -34.71 -25.18
N SER A 365 1.42 -35.04 -24.57
CA SER A 365 2.37 -36.06 -25.04
C SER A 365 2.82 -36.96 -23.89
N THR A 366 3.01 -38.24 -24.19
CA THR A 366 3.51 -39.27 -23.26
C THR A 366 4.90 -39.79 -23.65
N THR A 367 5.48 -39.34 -24.77
CA THR A 367 6.73 -39.87 -25.32
C THR A 367 7.90 -39.83 -24.34
N ASN A 368 8.09 -38.70 -23.64
CA ASN A 368 9.18 -38.57 -22.68
C ASN A 368 9.00 -39.47 -21.44
N ALA A 369 7.76 -39.69 -21.01
CA ALA A 369 7.47 -40.57 -19.88
C ALA A 369 7.70 -42.03 -20.25
N ILE A 370 7.38 -42.43 -21.49
CA ILE A 370 7.63 -43.78 -22.02
C ILE A 370 9.14 -44.02 -22.18
N ASN A 371 9.84 -43.13 -22.87
CA ASN A 371 11.26 -43.32 -23.22
C ASN A 371 12.19 -43.37 -22.01
N ASN A 372 11.89 -42.55 -20.99
CA ASN A 372 12.74 -42.43 -19.80
C ASN A 372 12.19 -43.20 -18.59
N ASN A 373 11.02 -43.82 -18.71
CA ASN A 373 10.31 -44.50 -17.63
C ASN A 373 10.14 -43.63 -16.35
N ILE A 374 9.98 -42.31 -16.50
CA ILE A 374 9.88 -41.32 -15.41
C ILE A 374 8.66 -40.42 -15.60
N LEU A 375 7.83 -40.27 -14.55
CA LEU A 375 6.62 -39.45 -14.58
C LEU A 375 6.88 -37.99 -14.17
N ASN A 376 7.52 -37.23 -15.06
CA ASN A 376 7.80 -35.80 -14.82
C ASN A 376 6.54 -34.91 -14.79
N ASN A 377 5.52 -35.27 -15.58
CA ASN A 377 4.24 -34.57 -15.69
C ASN A 377 3.13 -35.64 -15.62
N ALA A 378 1.96 -35.31 -15.07
CA ALA A 378 0.86 -36.26 -14.99
C ALA A 378 -0.52 -35.61 -15.20
N ASP A 379 -1.48 -36.46 -15.52
CA ASP A 379 -2.90 -36.11 -15.46
C ASP A 379 -3.31 -36.08 -13.99
N PHE A 380 -3.93 -34.98 -13.54
CA PHE A 380 -4.44 -34.90 -12.17
C PHE A 380 -5.65 -34.00 -12.05
N ASN A 381 -6.41 -34.23 -10.98
CA ASN A 381 -7.49 -33.38 -10.52
C ASN A 381 -7.22 -33.03 -9.06
N THR A 382 -7.32 -31.75 -8.72
CA THR A 382 -7.17 -31.25 -7.35
C THR A 382 -8.35 -30.35 -7.03
N ILE A 383 -8.93 -30.52 -5.85
CA ILE A 383 -9.87 -29.56 -5.26
C ILE A 383 -9.25 -29.00 -3.99
N ILE A 384 -9.27 -27.68 -3.82
CA ILE A 384 -8.68 -26.95 -2.69
C ILE A 384 -9.74 -26.03 -2.12
N TYR A 385 -9.85 -26.04 -0.80
CA TYR A 385 -10.62 -25.07 -0.02
C TYR A 385 -9.62 -24.16 0.68
N GLY A 386 -9.84 -22.85 0.64
CA GLY A 386 -8.86 -21.93 1.19
C GLY A 386 -9.39 -20.59 1.61
N ILE A 387 -8.49 -19.83 2.24
CA ILE A 387 -8.70 -18.49 2.73
C ILE A 387 -7.60 -17.58 2.17
N SER A 388 -7.98 -16.41 1.68
CA SER A 388 -7.05 -15.34 1.32
C SER A 388 -7.29 -14.10 2.18
N TYR A 389 -6.23 -13.36 2.47
CA TYR A 389 -6.29 -12.09 3.17
C TYR A 389 -5.53 -11.02 2.37
N LYS A 390 -6.18 -9.89 2.11
CA LYS A 390 -5.60 -8.72 1.46
C LYS A 390 -5.68 -7.51 2.38
N TYR A 391 -4.53 -6.93 2.68
CA TYR A 391 -4.40 -5.69 3.44
C TYR A 391 -3.45 -4.71 2.76
N GLU A 392 -3.97 -3.56 2.37
CA GLU A 392 -3.28 -2.46 1.70
C GLU A 392 -3.49 -1.19 2.52
N ASN A 393 -2.38 -0.58 2.95
CA ASN A 393 -2.37 0.74 3.58
C ASN A 393 -1.18 1.54 3.04
N LEU A 394 -1.32 1.95 1.78
CA LEU A 394 -0.33 2.68 1.02
C LEU A 394 -0.75 4.14 0.89
N ASN A 395 0.21 5.05 0.98
CA ASN A 395 -0.08 6.47 0.74
C ASN A 395 -0.46 6.74 -0.74
N TYR A 396 0.03 5.91 -1.67
CA TYR A 396 -0.30 5.96 -3.09
C TYR A 396 -0.10 4.60 -3.75
N LYS A 397 -1.08 4.10 -4.51
CA LYS A 397 -1.10 2.71 -5.02
C LYS A 397 -0.02 2.38 -6.06
N LEU A 398 0.18 3.25 -7.07
CA LEU A 398 1.04 2.93 -8.22
C LEU A 398 2.54 3.13 -7.95
N ASN A 399 2.89 4.04 -7.05
CA ASN A 399 4.27 4.37 -6.71
C ASN A 399 4.35 4.82 -5.25
N PRO A 400 4.20 3.88 -4.30
CA PRO A 400 4.09 4.21 -2.88
C PRO A 400 5.38 4.83 -2.35
N ARG A 401 5.26 5.76 -1.41
CA ARG A 401 6.39 6.33 -0.64
C ARG A 401 6.44 5.79 0.79
N LYS A 402 5.29 5.38 1.31
CA LYS A 402 5.12 4.86 2.66
C LYS A 402 3.93 3.91 2.70
N GLY A 403 4.06 2.86 3.50
CA GLY A 403 2.95 1.98 3.83
C GLY A 403 3.31 0.52 3.65
N ILE A 404 2.28 -0.31 3.76
CA ILE A 404 2.42 -1.77 3.68
C ILE A 404 1.34 -2.34 2.76
N ASP A 405 1.71 -3.39 2.03
CA ASP A 405 0.82 -4.21 1.23
C ASP A 405 1.07 -5.69 1.56
N ILE A 406 0.02 -6.40 1.95
CA ILE A 406 0.05 -7.79 2.42
C ILE A 406 -0.98 -8.57 1.61
N PHE A 407 -0.54 -9.68 1.03
CA PHE A 407 -1.41 -10.71 0.50
C PHE A 407 -0.98 -12.07 1.03
N ILE A 408 -1.92 -12.81 1.61
CA ILE A 408 -1.72 -14.18 2.10
C ILE A 408 -2.81 -15.05 1.49
N ASN A 409 -2.44 -16.24 1.04
CA ASN A 409 -3.35 -17.23 0.48
C ASN A 409 -2.97 -18.60 1.01
N ILE A 410 -3.88 -19.29 1.65
CA ILE A 410 -3.66 -20.62 2.23
C ILE A 410 -4.82 -21.51 1.80
N GLY A 411 -4.53 -22.73 1.36
CA GLY A 411 -5.53 -23.70 0.96
C GLY A 411 -5.11 -25.12 1.26
N ILE A 412 -6.09 -25.96 1.54
CA ILE A 412 -5.95 -27.39 1.75
C ILE A 412 -7.00 -28.13 0.93
N GLY A 413 -6.70 -29.33 0.47
CA GLY A 413 -7.70 -30.19 -0.13
C GLY A 413 -7.13 -31.50 -0.64
N ASP A 414 -7.73 -32.05 -1.68
CA ASP A 414 -7.43 -33.40 -2.15
C ASP A 414 -7.00 -33.40 -3.60
N LYS A 415 -5.98 -34.21 -3.88
CA LYS A 415 -5.42 -34.44 -5.20
C LYS A 415 -5.62 -35.89 -5.59
N LYS A 416 -5.99 -36.11 -6.85
CA LYS A 416 -6.06 -37.42 -7.49
C LYS A 416 -5.27 -37.40 -8.78
N ILE A 417 -4.20 -38.19 -8.85
CA ILE A 417 -3.48 -38.48 -10.10
C ILE A 417 -4.32 -39.49 -10.89
N LYS A 418 -4.55 -39.20 -12.17
CA LYS A 418 -5.24 -40.09 -13.09
C LYS A 418 -4.21 -40.85 -13.91
N LYS A 419 -4.37 -42.18 -13.99
CA LYS A 419 -3.55 -43.00 -14.87
C LYS A 419 -3.91 -42.71 -16.32
N ASN A 420 -2.89 -42.49 -17.15
CA ASN A 420 -3.06 -42.27 -18.57
C ASN A 420 -3.04 -43.62 -19.28
N ALA A 421 -4.03 -43.91 -20.12
CA ALA A 421 -4.13 -45.21 -20.81
C ALA A 421 -2.95 -45.52 -21.74
N LYS A 422 -2.15 -44.51 -22.13
CA LYS A 422 -0.94 -44.68 -22.96
C LYS A 422 0.33 -44.97 -22.16
N LEU A 423 0.26 -44.99 -20.83
CA LEU A 423 1.40 -45.23 -19.93
C LEU A 423 1.22 -46.58 -19.21
N THR A 424 2.32 -47.27 -18.96
CA THR A 424 2.32 -48.51 -18.16
C THR A 424 1.99 -48.21 -16.71
N ASN A 425 1.41 -49.20 -16.01
CA ASN A 425 1.05 -49.04 -14.60
C ASN A 425 2.27 -48.83 -13.70
N ASP A 426 3.42 -49.41 -14.05
CA ASP A 426 4.62 -49.42 -13.21
C ASP A 426 5.22 -48.02 -13.00
N ILE A 427 5.07 -47.12 -13.98
CA ILE A 427 5.49 -45.72 -13.89
C ILE A 427 4.82 -44.99 -12.71
N TYR A 428 3.66 -45.48 -12.25
CA TYR A 428 2.91 -44.88 -11.14
C TYR A 428 3.26 -45.48 -9.77
N ASN A 429 4.05 -46.56 -9.68
CA ASN A 429 4.28 -47.28 -8.43
C ASN A 429 4.96 -46.41 -7.34
N ASN A 430 5.72 -45.39 -7.76
CA ASN A 430 6.35 -44.43 -6.85
C ASN A 430 5.46 -43.25 -6.44
N TYR A 431 4.20 -43.19 -6.92
CA TYR A 431 3.32 -42.05 -6.68
C TYR A 431 2.06 -42.45 -5.93
N ASP A 432 1.80 -41.76 -4.83
CA ASP A 432 0.50 -41.84 -4.16
C ASP A 432 -0.56 -41.19 -5.04
N LEU A 433 -1.44 -42.02 -5.62
CA LEU A 433 -2.46 -41.57 -6.56
C LEU A 433 -3.53 -40.69 -5.93
N ARG A 434 -3.66 -40.73 -4.60
CA ARG A 434 -4.55 -39.87 -3.82
C ARG A 434 -3.76 -39.28 -2.66
N THR A 435 -3.70 -37.95 -2.60
CA THR A 435 -2.98 -37.25 -1.53
C THR A 435 -3.77 -36.03 -1.08
N SER A 436 -3.62 -35.66 0.20
CA SER A 436 -4.07 -34.37 0.69
C SER A 436 -3.01 -33.32 0.37
N LYS A 437 -3.41 -32.18 -0.20
CA LYS A 437 -2.54 -31.12 -0.69
C LYS A 437 -2.65 -29.88 0.19
N LEU A 438 -1.52 -29.29 0.55
CA LEU A 438 -1.41 -27.98 1.17
C LEU A 438 -0.76 -27.01 0.18
N GLU A 439 -1.36 -25.83 0.02
CA GLU A 439 -0.78 -24.74 -0.73
C GLU A 439 -0.82 -23.47 0.12
N ALA A 440 0.32 -22.78 0.26
CA ALA A 440 0.36 -21.47 0.88
C ALA A 440 1.24 -20.52 0.07
N PHE A 441 0.82 -19.27 -0.02
CA PHE A 441 1.52 -18.19 -0.71
C PHE A 441 1.39 -16.91 0.10
N SER A 442 2.50 -16.17 0.23
CA SER A 442 2.51 -14.85 0.86
C SER A 442 3.30 -13.87 0.01
N ASN A 443 2.83 -12.63 -0.02
CA ASN A 443 3.52 -11.50 -0.61
C ASN A 443 3.35 -10.28 0.29
N ILE A 444 4.44 -9.81 0.88
CA ILE A 444 4.46 -8.70 1.83
C ILE A 444 5.43 -7.66 1.30
N SER A 445 4.94 -6.43 1.10
CA SER A 445 5.73 -5.29 0.65
C SER A 445 5.63 -4.15 1.64
N TYR A 446 6.76 -3.62 2.08
CA TYR A 446 6.87 -2.47 2.96
C TYR A 446 7.64 -1.33 2.27
N TYR A 447 7.13 -0.11 2.42
CA TYR A 447 7.68 1.09 1.80
C TYR A 447 7.96 2.14 2.88
N PHE A 448 9.13 2.76 2.80
CA PHE A 448 9.44 3.95 3.59
C PHE A 448 10.34 4.91 2.83
N THR A 449 10.17 6.20 3.11
CA THR A 449 11.00 7.26 2.52
C THR A 449 12.28 7.39 3.34
N ALA A 450 13.43 7.01 2.76
CA ALA A 450 14.72 7.15 3.43
C ALA A 450 15.21 8.60 3.42
N TYR A 451 15.08 9.30 2.28
CA TYR A 451 15.45 10.71 2.17
C TYR A 451 14.74 11.39 0.99
N LYS A 452 13.95 12.44 1.26
CA LYS A 452 13.21 13.22 0.23
C LYS A 452 12.45 12.34 -0.78
N ASN A 453 13.03 12.11 -1.97
CA ASN A 453 12.44 11.35 -3.08
C ASN A 453 13.03 9.94 -3.21
N ILE A 454 13.91 9.54 -2.29
CA ILE A 454 14.48 8.20 -2.17
C ILE A 454 13.57 7.37 -1.28
N VAL A 455 12.99 6.31 -1.85
CA VAL A 455 12.11 5.36 -1.18
C VAL A 455 12.77 4.00 -1.20
N ILE A 456 12.78 3.32 -0.06
CA ILE A 456 13.19 1.92 0.04
C ILE A 456 11.92 1.07 0.03
N LYS A 457 11.89 0.07 -0.84
CA LYS A 457 10.91 -1.01 -0.82
C LYS A 457 11.60 -2.29 -0.38
N LEU A 458 11.03 -2.93 0.63
CA LEU A 458 11.37 -4.28 1.05
C LEU A 458 10.19 -5.18 0.71
N GLN A 459 10.43 -6.29 0.02
CA GLN A 459 9.39 -7.25 -0.32
C GLN A 459 9.84 -8.66 -0.02
N ASN A 460 8.96 -9.45 0.59
CA ASN A 460 9.11 -10.90 0.66
C ASN A 460 7.98 -11.56 -0.13
N GLN A 461 8.32 -12.55 -0.96
CA GLN A 461 7.38 -13.40 -1.67
C GLN A 461 7.75 -14.85 -1.40
N SER A 462 6.86 -15.60 -0.76
CA SER A 462 7.11 -17.00 -0.37
C SER A 462 5.96 -17.90 -0.82
N GLY A 463 6.28 -19.14 -1.16
CA GLY A 463 5.29 -20.13 -1.57
C GLY A 463 5.71 -21.53 -1.13
N ILE A 464 4.72 -22.35 -0.74
CA ILE A 464 4.90 -23.77 -0.45
C ILE A 464 3.74 -24.57 -1.03
N ILE A 465 4.08 -25.68 -1.69
CA ILE A 465 3.16 -26.73 -2.12
C ILE A 465 3.68 -28.02 -1.54
N ASN A 466 2.83 -28.75 -0.83
CA ASN A 466 3.19 -30.04 -0.24
C ASN A 466 2.03 -31.03 -0.28
N ASN A 467 2.36 -32.32 -0.35
CA ASN A 467 1.39 -33.40 -0.12
C ASN A 467 1.57 -33.89 1.33
N ILE A 468 0.51 -33.87 2.14
CA ILE A 468 0.56 -34.16 3.57
C ILE A 468 0.60 -35.67 3.85
N ASN A 469 -0.30 -36.42 3.22
CA ASN A 469 -0.49 -37.85 3.47
C ASN A 469 0.19 -38.71 2.39
N SER A 470 1.41 -38.31 2.01
CA SER A 470 2.14 -38.91 0.91
C SER A 470 3.38 -39.59 1.47
N SER A 471 3.49 -40.91 1.25
CA SER A 471 4.68 -41.68 1.57
C SER A 471 5.88 -41.22 0.74
N ASN A 472 5.61 -40.71 -0.47
CA ASN A 472 6.61 -40.04 -1.31
C ASN A 472 6.43 -38.51 -1.27
N LYS A 473 7.49 -37.76 -0.99
CA LYS A 473 7.48 -36.28 -0.99
C LYS A 473 7.52 -35.66 -2.39
N GLN A 474 7.62 -36.49 -3.42
CA GLN A 474 7.74 -36.02 -4.78
C GLN A 474 6.47 -35.31 -5.27
N LEU A 475 6.70 -34.20 -5.97
CA LEU A 475 5.67 -33.47 -6.70
C LEU A 475 5.93 -33.51 -8.20
N ILE A 476 4.86 -33.42 -8.96
CA ILE A 476 4.87 -33.49 -10.41
C ILE A 476 5.15 -32.08 -10.96
N ASN A 477 5.97 -31.94 -12.01
CA ASN A 477 6.45 -30.64 -12.47
C ASN A 477 5.32 -29.68 -12.89
N ASN A 478 4.21 -30.20 -13.41
CA ASN A 478 3.03 -29.40 -13.80
C ASN A 478 2.14 -28.96 -12.61
N GLU A 479 2.61 -29.16 -11.37
CA GLU A 479 2.01 -28.62 -10.15
C GLU A 479 2.88 -27.55 -9.47
N LEU A 480 4.17 -27.53 -9.78
CA LEU A 480 5.16 -26.70 -9.09
C LEU A 480 4.99 -25.21 -9.41
N PHE A 481 5.44 -24.37 -8.48
CA PHE A 481 5.62 -22.95 -8.78
C PHE A 481 6.68 -22.78 -9.85
N LYS A 482 6.48 -21.78 -10.71
CA LYS A 482 7.45 -21.36 -11.72
C LYS A 482 7.93 -19.96 -11.36
N ILE A 483 9.18 -19.83 -10.94
CA ILE A 483 9.85 -18.57 -10.63
C ILE A 483 10.94 -18.28 -11.68
N GLY A 484 11.48 -17.06 -11.65
CA GLY A 484 12.32 -16.48 -12.69
C GLY A 484 11.58 -15.44 -13.53
N GLY A 485 12.28 -14.35 -13.88
CA GLY A 485 11.78 -13.27 -14.71
C GLY A 485 11.29 -12.04 -13.93
N LEU A 486 10.60 -11.13 -14.62
CA LEU A 486 10.35 -9.76 -14.14
C LEU A 486 9.67 -9.69 -12.77
N TYR A 487 8.71 -10.57 -12.53
CA TYR A 487 7.85 -10.53 -11.34
C TYR A 487 8.42 -11.28 -10.14
N THR A 488 9.46 -12.10 -10.31
CA THR A 488 10.08 -12.90 -9.25
C THR A 488 11.56 -12.54 -9.10
N ILE A 489 12.47 -13.25 -9.76
CA ILE A 489 13.92 -12.99 -9.71
C ILE A 489 14.38 -12.60 -11.13
N ARG A 490 14.68 -11.32 -11.31
CA ARG A 490 14.81 -10.62 -12.60
C ARG A 490 16.02 -11.04 -13.43
N GLY A 491 17.07 -11.55 -12.80
CA GLY A 491 18.29 -12.02 -13.45
C GLY A 491 18.14 -13.37 -14.17
N PHE A 492 16.95 -13.96 -14.17
CA PHE A 492 16.69 -15.30 -14.67
C PHE A 492 15.61 -15.31 -15.75
N ASP A 493 15.60 -16.36 -16.56
CA ASP A 493 14.60 -16.51 -17.62
C ASP A 493 13.20 -16.70 -17.03
N GLU A 494 12.19 -16.17 -17.71
CA GLU A 494 10.80 -16.19 -17.26
C GLU A 494 10.33 -17.63 -16.99
N LYS A 495 9.82 -17.90 -15.78
CA LYS A 495 9.28 -19.22 -15.37
C LYS A 495 10.28 -20.39 -15.49
N SER A 496 11.59 -20.14 -15.45
CA SER A 496 12.67 -21.14 -15.64
C SER A 496 12.95 -22.04 -14.44
N ILE A 497 12.67 -21.58 -13.22
CA ILE A 497 12.98 -22.32 -11.99
C ILE A 497 11.69 -22.95 -11.47
N LEU A 498 11.68 -24.26 -11.32
CA LEU A 498 10.58 -25.02 -10.73
C LEU A 498 10.84 -25.21 -9.23
N ALA A 499 9.85 -24.87 -8.40
CA ALA A 499 9.98 -24.98 -6.96
C ALA A 499 8.70 -25.51 -6.31
N ASN A 500 8.84 -26.42 -5.34
CA ASN A 500 7.74 -26.74 -4.44
C ASN A 500 7.70 -25.79 -3.25
N THR A 501 8.87 -25.34 -2.78
CA THR A 501 9.01 -24.32 -1.73
C THR A 501 9.95 -23.23 -2.22
N TYR A 502 9.62 -21.96 -1.98
CA TYR A 502 10.54 -20.86 -2.23
C TYR A 502 10.27 -19.67 -1.31
N SER A 503 11.30 -18.84 -1.13
CA SER A 503 11.21 -17.52 -0.49
C SER A 503 12.13 -16.55 -1.23
N ILE A 504 11.59 -15.42 -1.66
CA ILE A 504 12.32 -14.36 -2.38
C ILE A 504 12.27 -13.09 -1.54
N ILE A 505 13.41 -12.48 -1.29
CA ILE A 505 13.56 -11.17 -0.66
C ILE A 505 14.03 -10.19 -1.73
N LYS A 506 13.27 -9.11 -1.92
CA LYS A 506 13.61 -8.03 -2.84
C LYS A 506 13.84 -6.74 -2.08
N VAL A 507 14.96 -6.11 -2.38
CA VAL A 507 15.31 -4.78 -1.88
C VAL A 507 15.39 -3.85 -3.07
N GLU A 508 14.60 -2.79 -3.08
CA GLU A 508 14.64 -1.77 -4.12
C GLU A 508 14.89 -0.39 -3.51
N CYS A 509 15.93 0.30 -3.98
CA CYS A 509 16.15 1.71 -3.76
C CYS A 509 15.59 2.49 -4.95
N ARG A 510 14.53 3.27 -4.70
CA ARG A 510 13.78 3.98 -5.74
C ARG A 510 13.98 5.48 -5.62
N TYR A 511 14.40 6.13 -6.71
CA TYR A 511 14.41 7.58 -6.82
C TYR A 511 13.18 8.06 -7.61
N LEU A 512 12.24 8.70 -6.92
CA LEU A 512 10.96 9.15 -7.48
C LEU A 512 11.09 10.57 -8.05
N PHE A 513 11.31 10.68 -9.36
CA PHE A 513 11.34 11.98 -10.05
C PHE A 513 9.95 12.47 -10.49
N ASN A 514 8.93 11.61 -10.47
CA ASN A 514 7.52 11.98 -10.67
C ASN A 514 6.60 11.10 -9.82
N GLN A 515 5.32 11.45 -9.69
CA GLN A 515 4.34 10.69 -8.91
C GLN A 515 4.22 9.23 -9.39
N LYS A 516 4.45 8.94 -10.67
CA LYS A 516 4.32 7.60 -11.27
C LYS A 516 5.58 7.09 -11.97
N SER A 517 6.69 7.81 -11.83
CA SER A 517 7.96 7.45 -12.47
C SER A 517 9.09 7.42 -11.47
N ASN A 518 9.97 6.43 -11.60
CA ASN A 518 11.13 6.27 -10.71
C ASN A 518 12.28 5.55 -11.43
N PHE A 519 13.50 5.82 -10.97
CA PHE A 519 14.64 4.93 -11.21
C PHE A 519 14.72 3.94 -10.05
N ILE A 520 15.18 2.73 -10.35
CA ILE A 520 15.26 1.61 -9.40
C ILE A 520 16.69 1.08 -9.43
N LEU A 521 17.31 0.96 -8.27
CA LEU A 521 18.42 0.03 -8.03
C LEU A 521 17.88 -1.11 -7.17
N PHE A 522 18.19 -2.35 -7.51
CA PHE A 522 17.62 -3.49 -6.82
C PHE A 522 18.59 -4.63 -6.58
N TYR A 523 18.23 -5.43 -5.60
CA TYR A 523 18.82 -6.72 -5.27
C TYR A 523 17.69 -7.70 -4.95
N ASP A 524 17.65 -8.83 -5.64
CA ASP A 524 16.71 -9.93 -5.36
C ASP A 524 17.52 -11.15 -4.90
N GLY A 525 17.24 -11.66 -3.70
CA GLY A 525 17.81 -12.92 -3.21
C GLY A 525 16.69 -13.94 -3.00
N ALA A 526 16.93 -15.21 -3.33
CA ALA A 526 15.95 -16.25 -3.15
C ALA A 526 16.54 -17.51 -2.54
N TYR A 527 15.69 -18.29 -1.89
CA TYR A 527 15.89 -19.69 -1.58
C TYR A 527 14.79 -20.49 -2.28
N TYR A 528 15.12 -21.63 -2.86
CA TYR A 528 14.11 -22.56 -3.35
C TYR A 528 14.50 -24.01 -3.18
N GLU A 529 13.48 -24.87 -3.15
CA GLU A 529 13.59 -26.32 -3.10
C GLU A 529 12.73 -26.96 -4.19
N LYS A 530 13.22 -28.08 -4.71
CA LYS A 530 12.49 -28.99 -5.60
C LYS A 530 12.75 -30.43 -5.20
N HIS A 531 11.70 -31.14 -4.79
CA HIS A 531 11.76 -32.58 -4.51
C HIS A 531 11.54 -33.38 -5.81
N ASN A 532 12.57 -34.12 -6.27
CA ASN A 532 12.49 -35.07 -7.38
C ASN A 532 12.41 -36.53 -6.85
N GLU A 533 12.26 -37.53 -7.73
CA GLU A 533 12.25 -38.97 -7.37
C GLU A 533 13.46 -39.40 -6.53
N GLN A 534 14.65 -38.87 -6.83
CA GLN A 534 15.92 -39.39 -6.29
C GLN A 534 16.71 -38.37 -5.45
N SER A 535 16.33 -37.09 -5.46
CA SER A 535 17.08 -36.04 -4.76
C SER A 535 16.27 -34.79 -4.46
N LEU A 536 16.67 -34.10 -3.39
CA LEU A 536 16.27 -32.71 -3.11
C LEU A 536 17.24 -31.78 -3.82
N ILE A 537 16.73 -30.95 -4.73
CA ILE A 537 17.49 -29.83 -5.31
C ILE A 537 17.16 -28.58 -4.51
N SER A 538 18.18 -27.92 -3.97
CA SER A 538 18.05 -26.61 -3.34
C SER A 538 19.15 -25.66 -3.80
N ASP A 539 18.85 -24.36 -3.80
CA ASP A 539 19.82 -23.31 -4.14
C ASP A 539 19.43 -21.96 -3.52
N PHE A 540 20.41 -21.05 -3.49
CA PHE A 540 20.25 -19.66 -3.04
C PHE A 540 20.59 -18.66 -4.16
N PRO A 541 19.81 -18.60 -5.25
CA PRO A 541 20.12 -17.68 -6.33
C PRO A 541 19.89 -16.23 -5.90
N PHE A 542 20.70 -15.33 -6.45
CA PHE A 542 20.50 -13.90 -6.29
C PHE A 542 20.77 -13.15 -7.59
N ASP A 543 20.18 -11.96 -7.71
CA ASP A 543 20.45 -11.01 -8.76
C ASP A 543 20.53 -9.59 -8.22
N PHE A 544 21.09 -8.71 -9.04
CA PHE A 544 21.02 -7.29 -8.83
C PHE A 544 21.03 -6.56 -10.17
N GLY A 545 20.61 -5.31 -10.13
CA GLY A 545 20.58 -4.50 -11.33
C GLY A 545 19.91 -3.16 -11.13
N PHE A 546 19.51 -2.58 -12.24
CA PHE A 546 18.84 -1.29 -12.28
C PHE A 546 17.66 -1.33 -13.22
N GLY A 547 16.72 -0.42 -13.03
CA GLY A 547 15.54 -0.30 -13.85
C GLY A 547 14.92 1.07 -13.79
N ILE A 548 13.90 1.26 -14.61
CA ILE A 548 13.11 2.48 -14.67
C ILE A 548 11.64 2.11 -14.77
N ASN A 549 10.82 2.83 -14.01
CA ASN A 549 9.39 2.94 -14.26
C ASN A 549 9.13 4.32 -14.89
N PHE A 550 8.60 4.33 -16.10
CA PHE A 550 8.34 5.55 -16.84
C PHE A 550 6.86 5.67 -17.18
N GLN A 551 6.24 6.80 -16.81
CA GLN A 551 4.86 7.09 -17.16
C GLN A 551 4.75 7.51 -18.63
N THR A 552 3.96 6.78 -19.40
CA THR A 552 3.53 7.11 -20.77
C THR A 552 2.05 7.51 -20.79
N LYS A 553 1.54 7.95 -21.95
CA LYS A 553 0.09 8.18 -22.13
C LYS A 553 -0.74 6.92 -21.88
N ALA A 554 -0.21 5.75 -22.23
CA ALA A 554 -0.94 4.49 -22.18
C ALA A 554 -0.75 3.67 -20.89
N GLY A 555 0.26 3.99 -20.08
CA GLY A 555 0.59 3.18 -18.91
C GLY A 555 1.90 3.55 -18.24
N ILE A 556 2.30 2.79 -17.22
CA ILE A 556 3.65 2.80 -16.67
C ILE A 556 4.41 1.68 -17.35
N PHE A 557 5.45 2.05 -18.10
CA PHE A 557 6.39 1.12 -18.71
C PHE A 557 7.52 0.84 -17.75
N THR A 558 7.83 -0.43 -17.56
CA THR A 558 8.89 -0.91 -16.69
C THR A 558 9.98 -1.55 -17.54
N THR A 559 11.22 -1.16 -17.32
CA THR A 559 12.38 -1.84 -17.91
C THR A 559 13.39 -2.11 -16.81
N SER A 560 13.98 -3.30 -16.81
CA SER A 560 15.05 -3.64 -15.87
C SER A 560 16.15 -4.42 -16.57
N TYR A 561 17.38 -4.11 -16.21
CA TYR A 561 18.58 -4.85 -16.56
C TYR A 561 19.09 -5.55 -15.30
N ALA A 562 19.25 -6.87 -15.35
CA ALA A 562 19.61 -7.69 -14.20
C ALA A 562 20.70 -8.71 -14.55
N VAL A 563 21.61 -8.95 -13.61
CA VAL A 563 22.57 -10.07 -13.67
C VAL A 563 22.41 -10.92 -12.42
N GLY A 564 22.45 -12.24 -12.59
CA GLY A 564 22.21 -13.19 -11.51
C GLY A 564 23.26 -14.28 -11.41
N LYS A 565 23.29 -14.93 -10.24
CA LYS A 565 24.06 -16.14 -9.92
C LYS A 565 23.11 -17.24 -9.47
N GLN A 566 23.32 -18.44 -9.98
CA GLN A 566 22.59 -19.65 -9.55
C GLN A 566 23.58 -20.82 -9.50
N PHE A 567 23.47 -21.63 -8.45
CA PHE A 567 24.43 -22.69 -8.13
C PHE A 567 25.88 -22.16 -8.16
N SER A 568 26.76 -22.91 -8.83
CA SER A 568 28.17 -22.58 -9.05
C SER A 568 28.42 -21.68 -10.27
N GLN A 569 27.38 -21.27 -11.02
CA GLN A 569 27.57 -20.41 -12.19
C GLN A 569 27.96 -18.99 -11.77
N PRO A 570 29.12 -18.46 -12.19
CA PRO A 570 29.54 -17.11 -11.82
C PRO A 570 28.67 -16.06 -12.52
N ILE A 571 28.65 -14.85 -11.96
CA ILE A 571 27.98 -13.70 -12.55
C ILE A 571 28.70 -13.34 -13.86
N LYS A 572 27.97 -13.36 -14.97
CA LYS A 572 28.47 -12.97 -16.29
C LYS A 572 27.60 -11.86 -16.86
N ILE A 573 28.20 -10.71 -17.18
CA ILE A 573 27.49 -9.56 -17.76
C ILE A 573 26.82 -9.93 -19.09
N ASN A 574 27.46 -10.79 -19.88
CA ASN A 574 26.91 -11.29 -21.15
C ASN A 574 25.61 -12.10 -20.98
N ASN A 575 25.33 -12.59 -19.77
CA ASN A 575 24.10 -13.33 -19.46
C ASN A 575 23.02 -12.42 -18.85
N ALA A 576 23.24 -11.10 -18.85
CA ALA A 576 22.28 -10.16 -18.32
C ALA A 576 20.91 -10.30 -18.99
N LYS A 577 19.87 -10.18 -18.19
CA LYS A 577 18.48 -10.25 -18.63
C LYS A 577 17.92 -8.85 -18.69
N ILE A 578 17.29 -8.54 -19.83
CA ILE A 578 16.51 -7.32 -20.02
C ILE A 578 15.05 -7.72 -19.96
N ASN A 579 14.35 -7.22 -18.96
CA ASN A 579 12.93 -7.48 -18.79
C ASN A 579 12.11 -6.22 -19.12
N PHE A 580 11.00 -6.43 -19.81
CA PHE A 580 10.03 -5.39 -20.11
C PHE A 580 8.70 -5.72 -19.46
N GLY A 581 8.16 -4.74 -18.74
CA GLY A 581 6.87 -4.83 -18.07
C GLY A 581 6.00 -3.66 -18.45
N TYR A 582 4.69 -3.88 -18.37
CA TYR A 582 3.75 -2.84 -18.70
C TYR A 582 2.53 -2.87 -17.79
N ILE A 583 2.42 -1.84 -16.95
CA ILE A 583 1.26 -1.60 -16.10
C ILE A 583 0.38 -0.58 -16.83
N ASN A 584 -0.61 -1.09 -17.58
CA ASN A 584 -1.61 -0.24 -18.23
C ASN A 584 -2.27 0.71 -17.23
N LYS A 585 -2.42 1.98 -17.61
CA LYS A 585 -3.04 3.01 -16.78
C LYS A 585 -4.00 3.82 -17.63
N PHE A 586 -5.29 3.74 -17.31
CA PHE A 586 -6.25 4.80 -17.55
C PHE A 586 -7.14 4.92 -16.32
#